data_AF-A0A354Z912-F1
#
_entry.id   AF-A0A354Z912-F1
#
_cell.length_a   1.000
_cell.length_b   1.000
_cell.length_c   1.000
_cell.angle_alpha   90.00
_cell.angle_beta   90.00
_cell.angle_gamma   90.00
#
_symmetry.space_group_name_H-M   'P 1'
#
loop_
_entity.id
_entity.type
_entity.pdbx_description
1 polymer ?
#
loop_
_entity_poly.entity_id
_entity_poly.type
_entity_poly.pdbx_seq_one_letter_code
_entity_poly.pdbx_strand_id
1 'polypeptide(L)'
;MIETDPADHQDGFFAQALLDWHRQHGRHDLPWQHPRSPYRVWLAEIMLQQTQVRTVIPYFQRFITELPDLQSLADADLDRVLTLWSGLG
;
A
#
# COMPACT_ATOMS: atom_id res chain seq x y z
N MET A 1 7.99 6.02 44.25
CA MET A 1 9.21 6.10 43.44
C MET A 1 8.90 5.27 42.21
N ILE A 2 8.48 5.91 41.12
CA ILE A 2 8.20 5.22 39.86
C ILE A 2 9.57 5.03 39.21
N GLU A 3 10.05 3.79 39.15
CA GLU A 3 11.22 3.43 38.37
C GLU A 3 10.84 3.59 36.89
N THR A 4 11.29 4.67 36.25
CA THR A 4 11.31 4.77 34.78
C THR A 4 12.25 3.70 34.24
N ASP A 5 11.71 2.79 33.42
CA ASP A 5 12.46 1.80 32.67
C ASP A 5 13.45 2.53 31.72
N PRO A 6 14.77 2.27 31.81
CA PRO A 6 15.78 2.88 30.93
C PRO A 6 15.61 2.55 29.43
N ALA A 7 14.70 1.64 29.07
CA ALA A 7 14.35 1.35 27.67
C ALA A 7 13.52 2.46 26.98
N ASP A 8 12.85 3.34 27.74
CA ASP A 8 11.90 4.35 27.20
C ASP A 8 12.59 5.47 26.37
N HIS A 9 13.93 5.52 26.36
CA HIS A 9 14.70 6.54 25.64
C HIS A 9 15.30 6.08 24.30
N GLN A 10 15.21 4.80 23.94
CA GLN A 10 15.73 4.30 22.65
C GLN A 10 14.70 4.38 21.51
N ASP A 11 13.41 4.28 21.85
CA ASP A 11 12.31 4.23 20.87
C ASP A 11 12.15 5.56 20.11
N GLY A 12 12.24 6.69 20.82
CA GLY A 12 12.14 8.02 20.23
C GLY A 12 13.27 8.32 19.23
N PHE A 13 14.50 7.88 19.54
CA PHE A 13 15.65 8.07 18.66
C PHE A 13 15.54 7.23 17.39
N PHE A 14 15.19 5.93 17.51
CA PHE A 14 15.05 5.06 16.36
C PHE A 14 13.91 5.50 15.43
N ALA A 15 12.74 5.82 16.00
CA ALA A 15 11.60 6.30 15.23
C ALA A 15 11.94 7.58 14.46
N GLN A 16 12.60 8.55 15.11
CA GLN A 16 13.00 9.79 14.47
C GLN A 16 14.00 9.56 13.33
N ALA A 17 15.03 8.74 13.55
CA ALA A 17 16.01 8.40 12.52
C ALA A 17 15.37 7.71 11.31
N LEU A 18 14.45 6.77 11.54
CA LEU A 18 13.71 6.08 10.48
C LEU A 18 12.82 7.05 9.69
N LEU A 19 12.11 7.95 10.38
CA LEU A 19 11.26 8.96 9.73
C LEU A 19 12.07 9.95 8.90
N ASP A 20 13.23 10.39 9.38
CA ASP A 20 14.11 11.31 8.66
C ASP A 20 14.74 10.63 7.43
N TRP A 21 15.16 9.37 7.56
CA TRP A 21 15.61 8.58 6.41
C TRP A 21 14.48 8.38 5.40
N HIS A 22 13.27 8.01 5.85
CA HIS A 22 12.12 7.79 4.98
C HIS A 22 11.74 9.08 4.24
N ARG A 23 11.82 10.25 4.88
CA ARG A 23 11.56 11.54 4.22
C ARG A 23 12.51 11.80 3.04
N GLN A 24 13.78 11.39 3.16
CA GLN A 24 14.82 11.65 2.16
C GLN A 24 14.95 10.53 1.10
N HIS A 25 14.77 9.27 1.50
CA HIS A 25 15.08 8.09 0.68
C HIS A 25 13.91 7.10 0.52
N GLY A 26 12.77 7.38 1.17
CA GLY A 26 11.57 6.57 1.08
C GLY A 26 10.97 6.58 -0.32
N ARG A 27 10.12 5.58 -0.60
CA ARG A 27 9.32 5.55 -1.83
C ARG A 27 8.06 6.36 -1.60
N HIS A 28 7.96 7.51 -2.26
CA HIS A 28 6.81 8.43 -2.13
C HIS A 28 5.93 8.49 -3.40
N ASP A 29 6.41 7.92 -4.51
CA ASP A 29 5.76 8.02 -5.81
C ASP A 29 4.98 6.76 -6.20
N LEU A 30 4.63 5.91 -5.21
CA LEU A 30 3.86 4.71 -5.50
C LEU A 30 2.38 5.06 -5.78
N PRO A 31 1.75 4.51 -6.82
CA PRO A 31 0.40 4.93 -7.24
C PRO A 31 -0.69 4.78 -6.18
N TRP A 32 -0.53 3.86 -5.23
CA TRP A 32 -1.47 3.63 -4.13
C TRP A 32 -1.28 4.59 -2.95
N GLN A 33 -0.16 5.34 -2.90
CA GLN A 33 0.08 6.35 -1.87
C GLN A 33 -0.68 7.65 -2.16
N HIS A 34 -0.88 8.02 -3.43
CA HIS A 34 -1.55 9.26 -3.82
C HIS A 34 -2.44 9.12 -5.08
N PRO A 35 -3.71 9.57 -5.07
CA PRO A 35 -4.48 9.94 -3.87
C PRO A 35 -4.66 8.72 -2.95
N ARG A 36 -4.59 8.91 -1.64
CA ARG A 36 -4.73 7.82 -0.66
C ARG A 36 -6.20 7.57 -0.37
N SER A 37 -6.65 6.33 -0.50
CA SER A 37 -7.96 5.89 -0.01
C SER A 37 -7.87 4.48 0.58
N PRO A 38 -8.77 4.09 1.50
CA PRO A 38 -8.80 2.73 2.03
C PRO A 38 -8.85 1.66 0.94
N TYR A 39 -9.66 1.88 -0.10
CA TYR A 39 -9.77 0.98 -1.26
C TYR A 39 -8.43 0.80 -2.00
N ARG A 40 -7.75 1.90 -2.31
CA ARG A 40 -6.48 1.89 -3.04
C ARG A 40 -5.36 1.22 -2.25
N VAL A 41 -5.28 1.50 -0.95
CA VAL A 41 -4.30 0.87 -0.06
C VAL A 41 -4.58 -0.62 0.03
N TRP A 42 -5.81 -1.02 0.36
CA TRP A 42 -6.20 -2.43 0.45
C TRP A 42 -5.90 -3.20 -0.83
N LEU A 43 -6.30 -2.68 -1.99
CA LEU A 43 -6.06 -3.33 -3.28
C LEU A 43 -4.57 -3.56 -3.55
N ALA A 44 -3.74 -2.54 -3.29
CA ALA A 44 -2.30 -2.65 -3.48
C ALA A 44 -1.67 -3.69 -2.53
N GLU A 45 -2.08 -3.72 -1.26
CA GLU A 45 -1.60 -4.71 -0.30
C GLU A 45 -1.92 -6.14 -0.76
N ILE A 46 -3.14 -6.41 -1.24
CA ILE A 46 -3.52 -7.75 -1.76
C ILE A 46 -2.64 -8.15 -2.97
N MET A 47 -2.40 -7.22 -3.91
CA MET A 47 -1.53 -7.51 -5.06
C MET A 47 -0.07 -7.75 -4.65
N LEU A 48 0.43 -6.98 -3.67
CA LEU A 48 1.82 -7.04 -3.19
C LEU A 48 2.13 -8.29 -2.36
N GLN A 49 1.12 -8.99 -1.83
CA GLN A 49 1.33 -10.25 -1.11
C GLN A 49 1.92 -11.35 -2.00
N GLN A 50 1.58 -11.38 -3.29
CA GLN A 50 1.97 -12.44 -4.22
C GLN A 50 2.99 -12.00 -5.28
N THR A 51 3.27 -10.69 -5.38
CA THR A 51 4.09 -10.14 -6.46
C THR A 51 4.99 -8.98 -6.04
N GLN A 52 5.93 -8.61 -6.90
CA GLN A 52 6.87 -7.51 -6.67
C GLN A 52 6.28 -6.16 -7.10
N VAL A 53 6.72 -5.07 -6.45
CA VAL A 53 6.28 -3.68 -6.72
C VAL A 53 6.28 -3.33 -8.21
N ARG A 54 7.36 -3.66 -8.94
CA ARG A 54 7.48 -3.33 -10.37
C ARG A 54 6.40 -4.01 -11.22
N THR A 55 5.99 -5.22 -10.83
CA THR A 55 4.93 -5.97 -11.49
C THR A 55 3.56 -5.38 -11.16
N VAL A 56 3.30 -5.03 -9.89
CA VAL A 56 1.99 -4.53 -9.44
C VAL A 56 1.59 -3.21 -10.09
N ILE A 57 2.53 -2.27 -10.28
CA ILE A 57 2.22 -0.89 -10.75
C ILE A 57 1.26 -0.86 -11.95
N PRO A 58 1.55 -1.52 -13.09
CA PRO A 58 0.65 -1.49 -14.26
C PRO A 58 -0.69 -2.18 -14.01
N TYR A 59 -0.75 -3.23 -13.18
CA TYR A 59 -2.02 -3.89 -12.84
C TYR A 59 -2.89 -3.02 -11.95
N PHE A 60 -2.29 -2.45 -10.89
CA PHE A 60 -2.97 -1.53 -10.01
C PHE A 60 -3.57 -0.36 -10.79
N GLN A 61 -2.79 0.28 -11.67
CA GLN A 61 -3.25 1.41 -12.49
C GLN A 61 -4.43 1.04 -13.40
N ARG A 62 -4.38 -0.12 -14.07
CA ARG A 62 -5.51 -0.61 -14.87
C ARG A 62 -6.73 -0.87 -14.00
N PHE A 63 -6.54 -1.51 -12.85
CA PHE A 63 -7.62 -1.91 -11.95
C PHE A 63 -8.38 -0.70 -11.41
N ILE A 64 -7.69 0.32 -10.91
CA ILE A 64 -8.32 1.56 -10.40
C ILE A 64 -8.90 2.45 -11.50
N THR A 65 -8.48 2.25 -12.76
CA THR A 65 -9.07 3.00 -13.88
C THR A 65 -10.44 2.42 -14.23
N GLU A 66 -10.58 1.09 -14.15
CA GLU A 66 -11.80 0.37 -14.50
C GLU A 66 -12.77 0.22 -13.33
N LEU A 67 -12.22 0.04 -12.12
CA LEU A 67 -12.93 -0.15 -10.86
C LEU A 67 -12.38 0.88 -9.87
N PRO A 68 -12.82 2.15 -9.94
CA PRO A 68 -12.20 3.26 -9.20
C PRO A 68 -12.45 3.23 -7.70
N ASP A 69 -13.51 2.56 -7.25
CA ASP A 69 -13.91 2.47 -5.85
C ASP A 69 -14.49 1.09 -5.49
N LEU A 70 -14.75 0.91 -4.19
CA LEU A 70 -15.26 -0.35 -3.65
C LEU A 70 -16.64 -0.71 -4.19
N GLN A 71 -17.48 0.29 -4.48
CA GLN A 71 -18.82 0.06 -5.03
C GLN A 71 -18.72 -0.46 -6.46
N SER A 72 -17.89 0.16 -7.28
CA SER A 72 -17.61 -0.28 -8.65
C SER A 72 -17.08 -1.72 -8.69
N LEU A 73 -16.21 -2.09 -7.73
CA LEU A 73 -15.75 -3.47 -7.58
C LEU A 73 -16.88 -4.42 -7.17
N ALA A 74 -17.74 -4.02 -6.24
CA ALA A 74 -18.85 -4.84 -5.76
C ALA A 74 -19.92 -5.08 -6.85
N ASP A 75 -20.13 -4.10 -7.73
CA ASP A 75 -21.11 -4.18 -8.82
C ASP A 75 -20.56 -4.86 -10.09
N ALA A 76 -19.25 -5.10 -10.17
CA ALA A 76 -18.62 -5.71 -11.34
C ALA A 76 -18.83 -7.23 -11.40
N ASP A 77 -19.04 -7.74 -12.62
CA ASP A 77 -19.05 -9.17 -12.87
C ASP A 77 -17.71 -9.82 -12.50
N LEU A 78 -17.76 -11.03 -11.94
CA LEU A 78 -16.56 -11.78 -11.55
C LEU A 78 -15.58 -11.95 -12.72
N ASP A 79 -16.09 -12.23 -13.93
CA ASP A 79 -15.25 -12.38 -15.14
C ASP A 79 -14.47 -11.10 -15.47
N ARG A 80 -15.08 -9.93 -15.23
CA ARG A 80 -14.41 -8.64 -15.41
C ARG A 80 -13.27 -8.49 -14.41
N VAL A 81 -13.51 -8.81 -13.15
CA VAL A 81 -12.51 -8.76 -12.08
C VAL A 81 -11.34 -9.71 -12.39
N LEU A 82 -11.63 -10.96 -12.75
CA LEU A 82 -10.61 -11.96 -13.08
C LEU A 82 -9.80 -11.57 -14.32
N THR A 83 -10.43 -10.95 -15.32
CA THR A 83 -9.74 -10.42 -16.51
C THR A 83 -8.74 -9.32 -16.14
N LEU A 84 -9.11 -8.43 -15.22
CA LEU A 84 -8.21 -7.39 -14.72
C LEU A 84 -7.07 -7.97 -13.87
N TRP A 85 -7.33 -9.07 -13.16
CA TRP A 85 -6.37 -9.75 -12.28
C TRP A 85 -5.42 -10.71 -13.00
N SER A 86 -5.78 -11.20 -14.19
CA SER A 86 -5.05 -12.23 -14.93
C SER A 86 -3.59 -11.85 -15.19
N GLY A 87 -2.66 -12.68 -14.72
CA GLY A 87 -1.21 -12.50 -14.90
C GLY A 87 -0.45 -12.01 -13.65
N LEU A 88 -1.15 -11.75 -12.53
CA LEU A 88 -0.53 -11.50 -11.22
C LEU A 88 -0.16 -12.80 -10.46
N GLY A 89 -0.57 -13.98 -10.95
CA GLY A 89 -0.45 -15.27 -10.25
C GLY A 89 -1.80 -15.89 -10.00
#